data_AF-A0AAV7VMK1-F1
#
_entry.id   AF-A0AAV7VMK1-F1
#
_cell.length_a   1.000
_cell.length_b   1.000
_cell.length_c   1.000
_cell.angle_alpha   90.00
_cell.angle_beta   90.00
_cell.angle_gamma   90.00
#
_symmetry.space_group_name_H-M   'P 1'
#
loop_
_entity.id
_entity.type
_entity.pdbx_description
1 polymer ?
#
loop_
_entity_poly.entity_id
_entity_poly.type
_entity_poly.pdbx_seq_one_letter_code
_entity_poly.pdbx_strand_id
1 'polypeptide(L)'
;MLETLRERLLTVQQDLSSGFKTLGDKSRDTKIKKKTRITERLPKFCAGVELLSRYEDNWEAIHRGAMECAKAGELVDSEVVMLSAHWERKKSGLMELQEHLQQIPAFLADLESTTAQLTQLERSFEEMENRLLSLEELCEQCELERFKQMQYLQLENYKKKKRKELETFKGELDAEHNQKVLNMEHAQQMKLKERQRFFEEAFQEDMEQYLSTGYLQIAKRRDPIGSMSSMEVNVDMLEQMDLMDMSDQEALDVFLNSGEDKNVLSPCLDLDNFQNEITIHVPSQTELRQKLSSLSSNQTDAVTQEKFNYILAIGSQEPATSSLDQRLKEASPVTLEQNTVHIPGEDYTCLFERTGEVP
;
A
#
# COMPACT_ATOMS: atom_id res chain seq x y z
N MET A 1 72.45 -32.37 32.17
CA MET A 1 72.19 -31.42 33.29
C MET A 1 72.70 -31.93 34.65
N LEU A 2 72.75 -33.26 34.90
CA LEU A 2 73.36 -33.83 36.12
C LEU A 2 74.91 -33.89 36.08
N GLU A 3 75.52 -33.96 34.90
CA GLU A 3 76.99 -33.96 34.73
C GLU A 3 77.62 -32.62 35.12
N THR A 4 76.96 -31.52 34.76
CA THR A 4 77.35 -30.15 35.15
C THR A 4 77.24 -29.90 36.65
N LEU A 5 76.33 -30.59 37.35
CA LEU A 5 76.25 -30.54 38.81
C LEU A 5 77.39 -31.34 39.46
N ARG A 6 77.72 -32.51 38.88
CA ARG A 6 78.80 -33.38 39.34
C ARG A 6 80.18 -32.72 39.19
N GLU A 7 80.44 -32.06 38.06
CA GLU A 7 81.68 -31.28 37.89
C GLU A 7 81.78 -30.17 38.92
N ARG A 8 80.71 -29.39 39.14
CA ARG A 8 80.73 -28.30 40.14
C ARG A 8 80.92 -28.79 41.57
N LEU A 9 80.38 -29.96 41.92
CA LEU A 9 80.61 -30.57 43.23
C LEU A 9 82.08 -31.01 43.40
N LEU A 10 82.70 -31.55 42.34
CA LEU A 10 84.10 -31.95 42.35
C LEU A 10 85.04 -30.74 42.47
N THR A 11 84.71 -29.61 41.81
CA THR A 11 85.48 -28.35 41.95
C THR A 11 85.42 -27.83 43.38
N VAL A 12 84.22 -27.81 44.00
CA VAL A 12 84.05 -27.37 45.39
C VAL A 12 84.79 -28.29 46.37
N GLN A 13 84.82 -29.60 46.12
CA GLN A 13 85.56 -30.55 46.95
C GLN A 13 87.09 -30.36 46.83
N GLN A 14 87.60 -30.05 45.63
CA GLN A 14 89.01 -29.73 45.43
C GLN A 14 89.41 -28.40 46.09
N ASP A 15 88.55 -27.39 46.05
CA ASP A 15 88.80 -26.09 46.66
C ASP A 15 88.79 -26.14 48.20
N LEU A 16 87.92 -26.98 48.78
CA LEU A 16 87.95 -27.25 50.22
C LEU A 16 89.19 -28.06 50.64
N SER A 17 89.64 -28.99 49.79
CA SER A 17 90.83 -29.81 50.07
C SER A 17 92.14 -29.04 49.87
N SER A 18 92.17 -28.05 48.97
CA SER A 18 93.31 -27.15 48.78
C SER A 18 93.38 -26.06 49.87
N GLY A 19 92.23 -25.58 50.36
CA GLY A 19 92.14 -24.63 51.48
C GLY A 19 92.61 -25.18 52.83
N PHE A 20 92.54 -26.49 53.06
CA PHE A 20 93.02 -27.12 54.30
C PHE A 20 94.53 -27.39 54.33
N LYS A 21 95.23 -27.37 53.18
CA LYS A 21 96.68 -27.63 53.09
C LYS A 21 97.55 -26.42 53.43
N THR A 22 96.98 -25.23 53.56
CA THR A 22 97.69 -23.96 53.85
C THR A 22 97.62 -23.53 55.32
N LEU A 23 96.99 -24.31 56.20
CA LEU A 23 96.83 -23.98 57.64
C LEU A 23 97.54 -24.95 58.61
N GLY A 24 98.36 -25.87 58.10
CA GLY A 24 98.97 -26.96 58.89
C GLY A 24 100.46 -26.83 59.21
N ASP A 25 101.03 -25.62 59.35
CA ASP A 25 102.47 -25.50 59.66
C ASP A 25 102.85 -24.29 60.54
N LYS A 26 102.31 -24.23 61.77
CA LYS A 26 102.83 -23.37 62.86
C LYS A 26 102.53 -23.99 64.23
N SER A 27 103.17 -25.09 64.61
CA SER A 27 103.15 -25.52 66.01
C SER A 27 104.29 -26.48 66.36
N ARG A 28 105.06 -26.10 67.41
CA ARG A 28 106.22 -26.75 68.08
C ARG A 28 107.58 -26.47 67.40
N ASP A 29 108.62 -25.96 68.07
CA ASP A 29 109.03 -26.14 69.46
C ASP A 29 109.71 -24.91 70.10
N THR A 30 109.48 -24.81 71.40
CA THR A 30 110.03 -23.88 72.38
C THR A 30 111.53 -24.05 72.65
N LYS A 31 112.28 -22.94 72.68
CA LYS A 31 113.51 -22.84 73.49
C LYS A 31 113.49 -21.61 74.39
N ILE A 32 113.36 -21.91 75.68
CA ILE A 32 113.50 -21.01 76.83
C ILE A 32 114.93 -20.45 76.88
N LYS A 33 115.08 -19.11 76.96
CA LYS A 33 116.24 -18.45 77.58
C LYS A 33 115.83 -17.20 78.37
N LYS A 34 115.82 -17.38 79.69
CA LYS A 34 116.09 -16.44 80.80
C LYS A 34 115.91 -14.93 80.58
N LYS A 35 114.84 -14.40 81.20
CA LYS A 35 114.83 -13.43 82.30
C LYS A 35 115.99 -12.42 82.36
N THR A 36 115.66 -11.15 82.09
CA THR A 36 116.25 -9.99 82.79
C THR A 36 115.11 -9.05 83.17
N ARG A 37 114.83 -8.97 84.49
CA ARG A 37 114.01 -7.91 85.07
C ARG A 37 114.89 -6.66 85.14
N ILE A 38 114.52 -5.62 84.40
CA ILE A 38 114.83 -4.24 84.80
C ILE A 38 113.48 -3.55 84.91
N THR A 39 113.05 -3.44 86.16
CA THR A 39 111.94 -2.59 86.57
C THR A 39 112.52 -1.18 86.72
N GLU A 40 112.29 -0.31 85.75
CA GLU A 40 112.28 1.13 86.00
C GLU A 40 110.92 1.69 85.61
N ARG A 41 110.38 2.44 86.58
CA ARG A 41 109.01 2.92 86.67
C ARG A 41 108.73 3.93 85.57
N LEU A 42 107.90 3.54 84.60
CA LEU A 42 107.01 4.44 83.88
C LEU A 42 105.59 4.21 84.42
N PRO A 43 104.76 5.23 84.69
CA PRO A 43 103.58 5.07 85.55
C PRO A 43 102.60 4.04 84.98
N LYS A 44 102.32 2.97 85.74
CA LYS A 44 101.33 1.94 85.43
C LYS A 44 99.90 2.49 85.64
N PHE A 45 99.51 3.43 84.80
CA PHE A 45 98.12 3.92 84.67
C PHE A 45 97.55 3.67 83.25
N CYS A 46 98.14 2.75 82.46
CA CYS A 46 97.66 2.45 81.11
C CYS A 46 96.31 1.68 81.07
N ALA A 47 95.93 0.98 82.14
CA ALA A 47 94.67 0.22 82.16
C ALA A 47 93.42 1.11 81.98
N GLY A 48 93.47 2.35 82.48
CA GLY A 48 92.38 3.33 82.27
C GLY A 48 92.32 3.83 80.82
N VAL A 49 93.48 4.04 80.19
CA VAL A 49 93.59 4.47 78.78
C VAL A 49 93.13 3.34 77.84
N GLU A 50 93.52 2.10 78.10
CA GLU A 50 93.08 0.93 77.33
C GLU A 50 91.57 0.66 77.47
N LEU A 51 91.01 0.84 78.67
CA LEU A 51 89.57 0.71 78.90
C LEU A 51 88.78 1.80 78.16
N LEU A 52 89.26 3.05 78.21
CA LEU A 52 88.65 4.15 77.47
C LEU A 52 88.71 3.92 75.96
N SER A 53 89.87 3.51 75.43
CA SER A 53 90.03 3.15 74.01
C SER A 53 89.09 2.00 73.61
N ARG A 54 88.92 0.97 74.45
CA ARG A 54 87.93 -0.11 74.21
C ARG A 54 86.50 0.41 74.13
N TYR A 55 86.11 1.31 75.03
CA TYR A 55 84.77 1.90 75.00
C TYR A 55 84.57 2.83 73.81
N GLU A 56 85.59 3.60 73.44
CA GLU A 56 85.60 4.46 72.26
C GLU A 56 85.45 3.63 70.98
N ASP A 57 86.26 2.58 70.80
CA ASP A 57 86.17 1.66 69.65
C ASP A 57 84.80 0.97 69.59
N ASN A 58 84.28 0.52 70.74
CA ASN A 58 82.98 -0.14 70.80
C ASN A 58 81.83 0.84 70.51
N TRP A 59 81.91 2.07 71.02
CA TRP A 59 80.95 3.12 70.72
C TRP A 59 80.99 3.49 69.23
N GLU A 60 82.18 3.64 68.66
CA GLU A 60 82.36 3.92 67.23
C GLU A 60 81.78 2.78 66.38
N ALA A 61 82.04 1.51 66.74
CA ALA A 61 81.49 0.35 66.03
C ALA A 61 79.95 0.30 66.09
N ILE A 62 79.35 0.53 67.26
CA ILE A 62 77.89 0.57 67.42
C ILE A 62 77.31 1.73 66.61
N HIS A 63 77.92 2.91 66.67
CA HIS A 63 77.43 4.08 65.95
C HIS A 63 77.54 3.91 64.43
N ARG A 64 78.65 3.36 63.94
CA ARG A 64 78.84 2.98 62.54
C ARG A 64 77.77 1.96 62.10
N GLY A 65 77.55 0.92 62.90
CA GLY A 65 76.51 -0.08 62.64
C GLY A 65 75.10 0.53 62.62
N ALA A 66 74.80 1.46 63.53
CA ALA A 66 73.52 2.17 63.54
C ALA A 66 73.36 3.07 62.30
N MET A 67 74.41 3.76 61.86
CA MET A 67 74.39 4.54 60.61
C MET A 67 74.18 3.66 59.38
N GLU A 68 74.86 2.52 59.29
CA GLU A 68 74.70 1.56 58.20
C GLU A 68 73.29 0.96 58.18
N CYS A 69 72.75 0.62 59.36
CA CYS A 69 71.37 0.16 59.49
C CYS A 69 70.36 1.23 59.07
N ALA A 70 70.57 2.50 59.44
CA ALA A 70 69.72 3.60 59.03
C ALA A 70 69.71 3.79 57.50
N LYS A 71 70.89 3.76 56.86
CA LYS A 71 71.00 3.84 55.39
C LYS A 71 70.33 2.66 54.69
N ALA A 72 70.49 1.44 55.22
CA ALA A 72 69.79 0.27 54.68
C ALA A 72 68.26 0.42 54.84
N GLY A 73 67.80 0.97 55.96
CA GLY A 73 66.40 1.30 56.20
C GLY A 73 65.85 2.32 55.19
N GLU A 74 66.59 3.40 54.91
CA GLU A 74 66.20 4.42 53.92
C GLU A 74 66.08 3.85 52.49
N LEU A 75 66.97 2.92 52.11
CA LEU A 75 66.90 2.24 50.81
C LEU A 75 65.65 1.37 50.70
N VAL A 76 65.36 0.55 51.72
CA VAL A 76 64.16 -0.30 51.74
C VAL A 76 62.89 0.55 51.77
N ASP A 77 62.85 1.64 52.54
CA ASP A 77 61.71 2.56 52.57
C ASP A 77 61.45 3.17 51.18
N SER A 78 62.51 3.59 50.49
CA SER A 78 62.42 4.10 49.11
C SER A 78 61.82 3.06 48.14
N GLU A 79 62.24 1.79 48.25
CA GLU A 79 61.69 0.69 47.44
C GLU A 79 60.21 0.42 47.76
N VAL A 80 59.83 0.44 49.04
CA VAL A 80 58.44 0.26 49.49
C VAL A 80 57.55 1.40 48.99
N VAL A 81 58.01 2.64 49.06
CA VAL A 81 57.29 3.81 48.52
C VAL A 81 57.09 3.64 47.02
N MET A 82 58.12 3.28 46.26
CA MET A 82 58.02 3.05 44.82
C MET A 82 57.05 1.91 44.48
N LEU A 83 57.09 0.80 45.23
CA LEU A 83 56.20 -0.34 45.03
C LEU A 83 54.74 0.03 45.34
N SER A 84 54.49 0.77 46.42
CA SER A 84 53.15 1.24 46.79
C SER A 84 52.58 2.19 45.73
N ALA A 85 53.38 3.11 45.21
CA ALA A 85 52.98 4.00 44.12
C ALA A 85 52.66 3.23 42.82
N HIS A 86 53.43 2.17 42.51
CA HIS A 86 53.14 1.29 41.39
C HIS A 86 51.82 0.53 41.60
N TRP A 87 51.59 0.00 42.79
CA TRP A 87 50.36 -0.71 43.14
C TRP A 87 49.13 0.18 43.07
N GLU A 88 49.17 1.39 43.64
CA GLU A 88 48.05 2.33 43.56
C GLU A 88 47.74 2.72 42.11
N ARG A 89 48.75 2.91 41.25
CA ARG A 89 48.51 3.15 39.81
C ARG A 89 47.80 1.98 39.14
N LYS A 90 48.21 0.74 39.43
CA LYS A 90 47.56 -0.46 38.88
C LYS A 90 46.12 -0.61 39.38
N LYS A 91 45.90 -0.35 40.66
CA LYS A 91 44.57 -0.36 41.28
C LYS A 91 43.65 0.70 40.67
N SER A 92 44.12 1.93 40.48
CA SER A 92 43.34 2.97 39.79
C SER A 92 42.93 2.55 38.39
N GLY A 93 43.87 2.01 37.60
CA GLY A 93 43.55 1.50 36.26
C GLY A 93 42.55 0.33 36.26
N LEU A 94 42.59 -0.54 37.28
CA LEU A 94 41.60 -1.60 37.44
C LEU A 94 40.21 -1.04 37.81
N MET A 95 40.15 -0.01 38.65
CA MET A 95 38.89 0.66 39.01
C MET A 95 38.24 1.34 37.80
N GLU A 96 39.04 2.02 36.96
CA GLU A 96 38.56 2.61 35.69
C GLU A 96 38.01 1.53 34.75
N LEU A 97 38.74 0.42 34.58
CA LEU A 97 38.26 -0.71 33.77
C LEU A 97 36.95 -1.30 34.33
N GLN A 98 36.86 -1.45 35.64
CA GLN A 98 35.65 -1.94 36.30
C GLN A 98 34.47 -0.99 36.06
N GLU A 99 34.69 0.32 36.15
CA GLU A 99 33.67 1.34 35.85
C GLU A 99 33.16 1.21 34.41
N HIS A 100 34.06 1.06 33.43
CA HIS A 100 33.67 0.83 32.03
C HIS A 100 32.91 -0.48 31.84
N LEU A 101 33.33 -1.57 32.48
CA LEU A 101 32.61 -2.85 32.41
C LEU A 101 31.21 -2.75 33.02
N GLN A 102 31.02 -1.94 34.07
CA GLN A 102 29.71 -1.70 34.68
C GLN A 102 28.74 -0.92 33.77
N GLN A 103 29.24 -0.21 32.75
CA GLN A 103 28.40 0.52 31.79
C GLN A 103 27.86 -0.37 30.65
N ILE A 104 28.48 -1.54 30.40
CA ILE A 104 28.07 -2.45 29.32
C ILE A 104 26.59 -2.86 29.39
N PRO A 105 26.01 -3.21 30.56
CA PRO A 105 24.59 -3.56 30.63
C PRO A 105 23.65 -2.41 30.23
N ALA A 106 24.00 -1.16 30.56
CA ALA A 106 23.20 -0.01 30.15
C ALA A 106 23.25 0.17 28.62
N PHE A 107 24.45 0.06 28.02
CA PHE A 107 24.60 0.08 26.57
C PHE A 107 23.83 -1.07 25.87
N LEU A 108 23.83 -2.27 26.45
CA LEU A 108 23.05 -3.39 25.94
C LEU A 108 21.55 -3.10 26.01
N ALA A 109 21.05 -2.51 27.10
CA ALA A 109 19.65 -2.12 27.22
C ALA A 109 19.25 -1.06 26.17
N ASP A 110 20.12 -0.09 25.90
CA ASP A 110 19.90 0.90 24.84
C ASP A 110 19.90 0.25 23.45
N LEU A 111 20.78 -0.73 23.20
CA LEU A 111 20.80 -1.49 21.96
C LEU A 111 19.53 -2.35 21.79
N GLU A 112 19.06 -3.00 22.87
CA GLU A 112 17.81 -3.77 22.87
C GLU A 112 16.61 -2.85 22.62
N SER A 113 16.58 -1.67 23.23
CA SER A 113 15.54 -0.65 23.02
C SER A 113 15.50 -0.15 21.57
N THR A 114 16.66 0.20 21.00
CA THR A 114 16.75 0.64 19.59
C THR A 114 16.36 -0.49 18.63
N THR A 115 16.76 -1.72 18.92
CA THR A 115 16.34 -2.90 18.16
C THR A 115 14.82 -3.09 18.23
N ALA A 116 14.21 -2.95 19.41
CA ALA A 116 12.75 -3.02 19.55
C ALA A 116 12.03 -1.92 18.76
N GLN A 117 12.56 -0.69 18.78
CA GLN A 117 12.03 0.42 17.98
C GLN A 117 12.10 0.14 16.47
N LEU A 118 13.20 -0.44 15.99
CA LEU A 118 13.34 -0.87 14.60
C LEU A 118 12.27 -1.91 14.23
N THR A 119 12.08 -2.94 15.05
CA THR A 119 11.04 -3.96 14.77
C THR A 119 9.62 -3.38 14.77
N GLN A 120 9.36 -2.38 15.62
CA GLN A 120 8.07 -1.68 15.62
C GLN A 120 7.90 -0.83 14.36
N LEU A 121 8.96 -0.18 13.89
CA LEU A 121 8.94 0.60 12.66
C LEU A 121 8.72 -0.31 11.44
N GLU A 122 9.41 -1.45 11.36
CA GLU A 122 9.20 -2.47 10.33
C GLU A 122 7.74 -2.92 10.25
N ARG A 123 7.12 -3.24 11.40
CA ARG A 123 5.70 -3.57 11.47
C ARG A 123 4.80 -2.44 10.97
N SER A 124 5.13 -1.19 11.30
CA SER A 124 4.34 -0.04 10.85
C SER A 124 4.44 0.20 9.34
N PHE A 125 5.59 -0.11 8.73
CA PHE A 125 5.75 -0.06 7.28
C PHE A 125 4.95 -1.17 6.60
N GLU A 126 4.98 -2.39 7.13
CA GLU A 126 4.15 -3.49 6.62
C GLU A 126 2.65 -3.15 6.70
N GLU A 127 2.19 -2.54 7.80
CA GLU A 127 0.81 -2.06 7.90
C GLU A 127 0.49 -0.97 6.87
N MET A 128 1.41 -0.03 6.64
CA MET A 128 1.26 1.02 5.64
C MET A 128 1.18 0.46 4.22
N GLU A 129 2.05 -0.50 3.88
CA GLU A 129 2.05 -1.20 2.59
C GLU A 129 0.71 -1.90 2.36
N ASN A 130 0.21 -2.61 3.37
CA ASN A 130 -1.11 -3.25 3.30
C ASN A 130 -2.24 -2.23 3.07
N ARG A 131 -2.22 -1.09 3.77
CA ARG A 131 -3.20 -0.01 3.57
C ARG A 131 -3.12 0.61 2.17
N LEU A 132 -1.92 0.73 1.61
CA LEU A 132 -1.71 1.24 0.25
C LEU A 132 -2.25 0.25 -0.80
N LEU A 133 -2.02 -1.06 -0.61
CA LEU A 133 -2.59 -2.10 -1.47
C LEU A 133 -4.13 -2.05 -1.46
N SER A 134 -4.74 -1.98 -0.27
CA SER A 134 -6.21 -1.83 -0.17
C SER A 134 -6.72 -0.54 -0.82
N LEU A 135 -5.94 0.55 -0.76
CA LEU A 135 -6.31 1.79 -1.44
C LEU A 135 -6.25 1.66 -2.97
N GLU A 136 -5.23 0.97 -3.50
CA GLU A 136 -5.13 0.67 -4.93
C GLU A 136 -6.34 -0.17 -5.40
N GLU A 137 -6.69 -1.22 -4.67
CA GLU A 137 -7.88 -2.05 -4.96
C GLU A 137 -9.17 -1.22 -4.98
N LEU A 138 -9.36 -0.32 -4.00
CA LEU A 138 -10.52 0.58 -3.96
C LEU A 138 -10.53 1.57 -5.13
N CYS A 139 -9.37 2.07 -5.55
CA CYS A 139 -9.27 2.98 -6.69
C CYS A 139 -9.65 2.26 -7.99
N GLU A 140 -9.12 1.06 -8.22
CA GLU A 140 -9.48 0.24 -9.38
C GLU A 140 -10.98 -0.05 -9.41
N GLN A 141 -11.59 -0.35 -8.26
CA GLN A 141 -13.03 -0.57 -8.17
C GLN A 141 -13.84 0.69 -8.48
N CYS A 142 -13.41 1.86 -7.99
CA CYS A 142 -14.05 3.13 -8.31
C CYS A 142 -13.97 3.46 -9.81
N GLU A 143 -12.83 3.20 -10.44
CA GLU A 143 -12.66 3.42 -11.88
C GLU A 143 -13.57 2.50 -12.71
N LEU A 144 -13.66 1.23 -12.31
CA LEU A 144 -14.52 0.26 -12.95
C LEU A 144 -16.00 0.67 -12.85
N GLU A 145 -16.46 1.10 -11.67
CA GLU A 145 -17.84 1.56 -11.50
C GLU A 145 -18.11 2.83 -12.32
N ARG A 146 -17.18 3.78 -12.36
CA ARG A 146 -17.30 4.97 -13.21
C ARG A 146 -17.42 4.59 -14.69
N PHE A 147 -16.64 3.61 -15.15
CA PHE A 147 -16.72 3.12 -16.52
C PHE A 147 -18.07 2.47 -16.83
N LYS A 148 -18.56 1.58 -15.96
CA LYS A 148 -19.89 0.95 -16.11
C LYS A 148 -20.99 2.01 -16.19
N GLN A 149 -20.98 3.00 -15.30
CA GLN A 149 -21.95 4.09 -15.29
C GLN A 149 -21.92 4.91 -16.59
N MET A 150 -20.72 5.22 -17.10
CA MET A 150 -20.58 5.91 -18.38
C MET A 150 -21.20 5.11 -19.53
N GLN A 151 -20.92 3.80 -19.62
CA GLN A 151 -21.47 2.92 -20.65
C GLN A 151 -23.00 2.81 -20.55
N TYR A 152 -23.53 2.67 -19.32
CA TYR A 152 -24.96 2.66 -19.07
C TYR A 152 -25.63 3.94 -19.57
N LEU A 153 -25.04 5.11 -19.25
CA LEU A 153 -25.57 6.40 -19.69
C LEU A 153 -25.51 6.57 -21.22
N GLN A 154 -24.44 6.10 -21.87
CA GLN A 154 -24.34 6.09 -23.34
C GLN A 154 -25.45 5.25 -23.96
N LEU A 155 -25.70 4.05 -23.41
CA LEU A 155 -26.76 3.16 -23.90
C LEU A 155 -28.15 3.76 -23.69
N GLU A 156 -28.42 4.36 -22.52
CA GLU A 156 -29.70 4.99 -22.23
C GLU A 156 -29.95 6.19 -23.17
N ASN A 157 -28.93 7.01 -23.43
CA ASN A 157 -29.00 8.11 -24.38
C ASN A 157 -29.23 7.63 -25.81
N TYR A 158 -28.56 6.55 -26.24
CA TYR A 158 -28.78 5.94 -27.54
C TYR A 158 -30.22 5.43 -27.69
N LYS A 159 -30.73 4.68 -26.70
CA LYS A 159 -32.12 4.21 -26.67
C LYS A 159 -33.11 5.37 -26.75
N LYS A 160 -32.87 6.44 -25.99
CA LYS A 160 -33.70 7.66 -26.02
C LYS A 160 -33.67 8.34 -27.39
N LYS A 161 -32.50 8.40 -28.04
CA LYS A 161 -32.37 8.95 -29.40
C LYS A 161 -33.16 8.11 -30.41
N LYS A 162 -33.04 6.77 -30.36
CA LYS A 162 -33.79 5.87 -31.23
C LYS A 162 -35.30 5.95 -31.04
N ARG A 163 -35.78 6.06 -29.80
CA ARG A 163 -37.20 6.30 -29.53
C ARG A 163 -37.71 7.61 -30.17
N LYS A 164 -36.90 8.68 -30.09
CA LYS A 164 -37.25 9.95 -30.73
C LYS A 164 -37.26 9.87 -32.25
N GLU A 165 -36.24 9.24 -32.85
CA GLU A 165 -36.17 9.02 -34.31
C GLU A 165 -37.38 8.22 -34.83
N LEU A 166 -37.81 7.20 -34.07
CA LEU A 166 -38.98 6.40 -34.42
C LEU A 166 -40.28 7.21 -34.31
N GLU A 167 -40.43 8.03 -33.26
CA GLU A 167 -41.61 8.91 -33.11
C GLU A 167 -41.67 9.96 -34.22
N THR A 168 -40.53 10.53 -34.63
CA THR A 168 -40.48 11.48 -35.74
C THR A 168 -40.83 10.82 -37.07
N PHE A 169 -40.27 9.64 -37.36
CA PHE A 169 -40.57 8.91 -38.60
C PHE A 169 -42.04 8.51 -38.68
N LYS A 170 -42.62 8.08 -37.56
CA LYS A 170 -44.06 7.80 -37.47
C LYS A 170 -44.89 9.05 -37.77
N GLY A 171 -44.56 10.19 -37.16
CA GLY A 171 -45.26 11.45 -37.42
C GLY A 171 -45.12 11.95 -38.86
N GLU A 172 -43.96 11.76 -39.48
CA GLU A 172 -43.74 12.07 -40.90
C GLU A 172 -44.59 11.18 -41.81
N LEU A 173 -44.66 9.88 -41.53
CA LEU A 173 -45.47 8.93 -42.30
C LEU A 173 -46.97 9.23 -42.16
N ASP A 174 -47.44 9.55 -40.96
CA ASP A 174 -48.82 9.97 -40.70
C ASP A 174 -49.16 11.27 -41.47
N ALA A 175 -48.24 12.24 -41.48
CA ALA A 175 -48.40 13.49 -42.24
C ALA A 175 -48.42 13.25 -43.76
N GLU A 176 -47.53 12.39 -44.28
CA GLU A 176 -47.51 12.00 -45.69
C GLU A 176 -48.81 11.31 -46.09
N HIS A 177 -49.30 10.37 -45.26
CA HIS A 177 -50.57 9.70 -45.48
C HIS A 177 -51.73 10.70 -45.54
N ASN A 178 -51.85 11.57 -44.55
CA ASN A 178 -52.89 12.60 -44.52
C ASN A 178 -52.82 13.53 -45.74
N GLN A 179 -51.62 13.95 -46.13
CA GLN A 179 -51.42 14.78 -47.33
C GLN A 179 -51.84 14.04 -48.60
N LYS A 180 -51.52 12.75 -48.73
CA LYS A 180 -51.92 11.92 -49.86
C LYS A 180 -53.44 11.75 -49.94
N VAL A 181 -54.11 11.57 -48.79
CA VAL A 181 -55.57 11.53 -48.69
C VAL A 181 -56.17 12.85 -49.16
N LEU A 182 -55.70 13.99 -48.64
CA LEU A 182 -56.16 15.32 -49.06
C LEU A 182 -55.95 15.58 -50.56
N ASN A 183 -54.80 15.19 -51.10
CA ASN A 183 -54.51 15.32 -52.53
C ASN A 183 -55.47 14.45 -53.37
N MET A 184 -55.77 13.23 -52.92
CA MET A 184 -56.70 12.33 -53.57
C MET A 184 -58.14 12.87 -53.54
N GLU A 185 -58.59 13.38 -52.41
CA GLU A 185 -59.89 14.05 -52.27
C GLU A 185 -59.99 15.28 -53.17
N HIS A 186 -58.95 16.13 -53.20
CA HIS A 186 -58.93 17.30 -54.07
C HIS A 186 -58.95 16.92 -55.56
N ALA A 187 -58.18 15.90 -55.95
CA ALA A 187 -58.19 15.39 -57.32
C ALA A 187 -59.57 14.83 -57.71
N GLN A 188 -60.24 14.12 -56.80
CA GLN A 188 -61.62 13.67 -57.00
C GLN A 188 -62.59 14.85 -57.13
N GLN A 189 -62.49 15.86 -56.28
CA GLN A 189 -63.34 17.06 -56.32
C GLN A 189 -63.14 17.86 -57.62
N MET A 190 -61.90 17.97 -58.10
CA MET A 190 -61.59 18.63 -59.37
C MET A 190 -62.19 17.87 -60.56
N LYS A 191 -62.12 16.53 -60.58
CA LYS A 191 -62.79 15.70 -61.60
C LYS A 191 -64.30 15.91 -61.61
N LEU A 192 -64.93 15.97 -60.43
CA LEU A 192 -66.37 16.23 -60.32
C LEU A 192 -66.74 17.63 -60.81
N LYS A 193 -65.93 18.64 -60.46
CA LYS A 193 -66.14 20.04 -60.87
C LYS A 193 -65.92 20.25 -62.37
N GLU A 194 -64.91 19.63 -62.96
CA GLU A 194 -64.67 19.66 -64.41
C GLU A 194 -65.83 19.00 -65.16
N ARG A 195 -66.31 17.86 -64.68
CA ARG A 195 -67.50 17.20 -65.22
C ARG A 195 -68.75 18.10 -65.11
N GLN A 196 -68.96 18.77 -63.98
CA GLN A 196 -70.06 19.75 -63.84
C GLN A 196 -69.94 20.88 -64.86
N ARG A 197 -68.73 21.47 -65.01
CA ARG A 197 -68.46 22.52 -65.99
C ARG A 197 -68.74 22.06 -67.43
N PHE A 198 -68.33 20.84 -67.79
CA PHE A 198 -68.56 20.28 -69.11
C PHE A 198 -70.07 20.23 -69.44
N PHE A 199 -70.90 19.82 -68.48
CA PHE A 199 -72.35 19.81 -68.67
C PHE A 199 -72.96 21.21 -68.72
N GLU A 200 -72.46 22.13 -67.92
CA GLU A 200 -72.95 23.51 -67.91
C GLU A 200 -72.58 24.25 -69.21
N GLU A 201 -71.38 24.04 -69.75
CA GLU A 201 -70.96 24.54 -71.06
C GLU A 201 -71.82 23.95 -72.18
N ALA A 202 -72.05 22.64 -72.16
CA ALA A 202 -72.95 21.99 -73.12
C ALA A 202 -74.39 22.54 -73.05
N PHE A 203 -74.89 22.87 -71.85
CA PHE A 203 -76.20 23.49 -71.68
C PHE A 203 -76.23 24.94 -72.17
N GLN A 204 -75.16 25.69 -71.92
CA GLN A 204 -75.02 27.06 -72.39
C GLN A 204 -74.99 27.12 -73.92
N GLU A 205 -74.23 26.22 -74.56
CA GLU A 205 -74.24 26.06 -76.02
C GLU A 205 -75.64 25.73 -76.55
N ASP A 206 -76.34 24.79 -75.92
CA ASP A 206 -77.72 24.44 -76.26
C ASP A 206 -78.65 25.67 -76.15
N MET A 207 -78.51 26.47 -75.08
CA MET A 207 -79.30 27.67 -74.86
C MET A 207 -78.98 28.79 -75.87
N GLU A 208 -77.70 29.03 -76.17
CA GLU A 208 -77.27 29.98 -77.20
C GLU A 208 -77.75 29.59 -78.59
N GLN A 209 -77.73 28.30 -78.90
CA GLN A 209 -78.28 27.77 -80.15
C GLN A 209 -79.79 28.00 -80.22
N TYR A 210 -80.53 27.73 -79.14
CA TYR A 210 -81.97 27.99 -79.11
C TYR A 210 -82.28 29.48 -79.33
N LEU A 211 -81.58 30.38 -78.66
CA LEU A 211 -81.76 31.83 -78.83
C LEU A 211 -81.41 32.30 -80.25
N SER A 212 -80.41 31.68 -80.88
CA SER A 212 -79.95 32.04 -82.23
C SER A 212 -80.86 31.49 -83.35
N THR A 213 -81.42 30.28 -83.18
CA THR A 213 -82.16 29.57 -84.25
C THR A 213 -83.66 29.43 -84.01
N GLY A 214 -84.16 29.57 -82.78
CA GLY A 214 -85.57 29.43 -82.41
C GLY A 214 -86.04 27.99 -82.17
N TYR A 215 -85.16 26.98 -82.26
CA TYR A 215 -85.45 25.56 -82.03
C TYR A 215 -84.18 24.80 -81.61
N LEU A 216 -84.34 23.79 -80.74
CA LEU A 216 -83.24 23.06 -80.10
C LEU A 216 -83.00 21.70 -80.79
N GLN A 217 -81.77 21.40 -81.25
CA GLN A 217 -81.43 20.13 -81.92
C GLN A 217 -80.68 19.14 -81.01
N ILE A 218 -81.34 18.65 -79.96
CA ILE A 218 -80.72 17.76 -78.96
C ILE A 218 -80.33 16.38 -79.56
N ALA A 219 -81.10 15.87 -80.53
CA ALA A 219 -81.03 14.46 -80.94
C ALA A 219 -79.93 14.12 -81.99
N LYS A 220 -79.25 15.11 -82.58
CA LYS A 220 -78.35 14.86 -83.75
C LYS A 220 -76.85 15.00 -83.48
N ARG A 221 -76.43 15.41 -82.27
CA ARG A 221 -75.01 15.65 -81.94
C ARG A 221 -74.40 14.74 -80.88
N ARG A 222 -75.17 13.90 -80.18
CA ARG A 222 -74.62 13.02 -79.14
C ARG A 222 -74.73 11.55 -79.55
N ASP A 223 -73.59 10.88 -79.71
CA ASP A 223 -73.52 9.43 -79.54
C ASP A 223 -74.06 9.07 -78.15
N PRO A 224 -74.68 7.89 -77.95
CA PRO A 224 -75.33 7.53 -76.70
C PRO A 224 -74.42 7.83 -75.52
N ILE A 225 -74.81 8.79 -74.68
CA ILE A 225 -74.12 9.09 -73.43
C ILE A 225 -74.18 7.80 -72.62
N GLY A 226 -73.08 7.05 -72.59
CA GLY A 226 -72.96 5.84 -71.80
C GLY A 226 -73.31 6.15 -70.35
N SER A 227 -74.40 5.54 -69.89
CA SER A 227 -74.82 5.39 -68.50
C SER A 227 -74.60 6.61 -67.58
N MET A 228 -75.66 7.41 -67.41
CA MET A 228 -75.79 8.42 -66.34
C MET A 228 -75.96 7.82 -64.92
N SER A 229 -75.48 6.60 -64.69
CA SER A 229 -75.53 5.92 -63.39
C SER A 229 -74.14 5.44 -63.05
N SER A 230 -73.36 6.28 -62.38
CA SER A 230 -72.14 5.86 -61.69
C SER A 230 -71.83 6.86 -60.58
N MET A 231 -72.73 6.89 -59.60
CA MET A 231 -72.25 6.71 -58.22
C MET A 231 -71.84 5.24 -58.08
N GLU A 232 -70.82 4.82 -58.84
CA GLU A 232 -70.07 3.63 -58.45
C GLU A 232 -69.26 4.10 -57.25
N VAL A 233 -69.91 4.03 -56.08
CA VAL A 233 -69.20 3.65 -54.86
C VAL A 233 -68.37 2.46 -55.31
N ASN A 234 -67.03 2.53 -55.27
CA ASN A 234 -66.20 1.38 -55.61
C ASN A 234 -66.51 0.27 -54.57
N VAL A 235 -67.59 -0.49 -54.79
CA VAL A 235 -67.96 -1.65 -53.98
C VAL A 235 -66.85 -2.68 -54.08
N ASP A 236 -66.20 -2.76 -55.25
CA ASP A 236 -65.04 -3.62 -55.53
C ASP A 236 -63.78 -3.25 -54.73
N MET A 237 -63.65 -2.00 -54.24
CA MET A 237 -62.56 -1.61 -53.30
C MET A 237 -62.96 -1.80 -51.83
N LEU A 238 -64.27 -1.90 -51.54
CA LEU A 238 -64.78 -2.13 -50.21
C LEU A 238 -64.71 -3.62 -49.83
N GLU A 239 -64.87 -4.51 -50.81
CA GLU A 239 -64.70 -5.97 -50.66
C GLU A 239 -63.22 -6.40 -50.47
N GLN A 240 -62.25 -5.52 -50.77
CA GLN A 240 -60.81 -5.76 -50.53
C GLN A 240 -60.30 -5.22 -49.17
N MET A 241 -61.19 -4.66 -48.35
CA MET A 241 -60.89 -4.20 -46.99
C MET A 241 -61.10 -5.30 -45.93
N ASP A 242 -61.36 -6.54 -46.36
CA ASP A 242 -61.32 -7.71 -45.49
C ASP A 242 -59.86 -8.09 -45.21
N LEU A 243 -59.42 -7.77 -43.99
CA LEU A 243 -58.52 -8.59 -43.19
C LEU A 243 -57.25 -9.07 -43.90
N MET A 244 -56.29 -8.17 -44.16
CA MET A 244 -54.90 -8.58 -43.93
C MET A 244 -54.72 -8.73 -42.41
N ASP A 245 -55.01 -9.93 -41.93
CA ASP A 245 -54.71 -10.38 -40.59
C ASP A 245 -53.18 -10.24 -40.38
N MET A 246 -52.74 -9.22 -39.65
CA MET A 246 -51.33 -8.96 -39.35
C MET A 246 -50.81 -9.92 -38.27
N SER A 247 -51.04 -11.22 -38.48
CA SER A 247 -50.54 -12.33 -37.69
C SER A 247 -49.65 -13.25 -38.55
N ASP A 248 -48.93 -12.70 -39.52
CA ASP A 248 -47.90 -13.44 -40.27
C ASP A 248 -46.60 -13.50 -39.44
N GLN A 249 -46.70 -14.11 -38.24
CA GLN A 249 -45.58 -14.35 -37.32
C GLN A 249 -44.48 -15.20 -37.98
N GLU A 250 -44.84 -16.01 -38.98
CA GLU A 250 -43.94 -16.86 -39.76
C GLU A 250 -42.99 -16.04 -40.66
N ALA A 251 -43.46 -14.92 -41.24
CA ALA A 251 -42.61 -14.03 -42.05
C ALA A 251 -41.58 -13.26 -41.20
N LEU A 252 -41.96 -12.90 -39.97
CA LEU A 252 -41.08 -12.26 -38.99
C LEU A 252 -40.01 -13.24 -38.46
N ASP A 253 -40.36 -14.50 -38.24
CA ASP A 253 -39.42 -15.54 -37.81
C ASP A 253 -38.39 -15.89 -38.90
N VAL A 254 -38.77 -15.89 -40.19
CA VAL A 254 -37.80 -16.09 -41.30
C VAL A 254 -36.79 -14.95 -41.40
N PHE A 255 -37.22 -13.70 -41.13
CA PHE A 255 -36.35 -12.53 -41.15
C PHE A 255 -35.41 -12.47 -39.94
N LEU A 256 -35.87 -12.89 -38.75
CA LEU A 256 -35.06 -12.90 -37.53
C LEU A 256 -34.10 -14.09 -37.44
N ASN A 257 -34.45 -15.24 -38.04
CA ASN A 257 -33.63 -16.46 -37.99
C ASN A 257 -32.64 -16.62 -39.16
N SER A 258 -32.62 -15.74 -40.16
CA SER A 258 -31.64 -15.81 -41.27
C SER A 258 -30.25 -15.26 -40.92
N GLY A 259 -30.01 -14.91 -39.64
CA GLY A 259 -28.76 -14.33 -39.14
C GLY A 259 -27.78 -15.33 -38.50
N GLU A 260 -28.13 -16.61 -38.41
CA GLU A 260 -27.25 -17.65 -37.85
C GLU A 260 -27.16 -18.83 -38.82
N ASP A 261 -26.15 -18.78 -39.69
CA ASP A 261 -25.16 -19.87 -39.83
C ASP A 261 -24.49 -19.86 -41.22
N LYS A 262 -23.15 -19.93 -41.17
CA LYS A 262 -22.18 -20.26 -42.24
C LYS A 262 -21.47 -19.10 -42.93
N ASN A 263 -20.28 -18.85 -42.39
CA ASN A 263 -19.04 -18.63 -43.13
C ASN A 263 -19.01 -19.29 -44.53
N VAL A 264 -18.38 -18.56 -45.47
CA VAL A 264 -17.87 -18.96 -46.81
C VAL A 264 -18.70 -18.52 -48.05
N LEU A 265 -18.33 -17.32 -48.51
CA LEU A 265 -18.10 -16.83 -49.90
C LEU A 265 -19.24 -16.70 -50.95
N SER A 266 -19.29 -15.46 -51.48
CA SER A 266 -19.66 -14.97 -52.84
C SER A 266 -21.06 -14.36 -53.07
N PRO A 267 -21.24 -13.42 -54.03
CA PRO A 267 -20.26 -12.65 -54.81
C PRO A 267 -20.37 -11.12 -54.66
N CYS A 268 -19.27 -10.46 -54.97
CA CYS A 268 -19.07 -9.01 -55.09
C CYS A 268 -20.14 -8.31 -55.95
N LEU A 269 -20.74 -7.24 -55.41
CA LEU A 269 -21.19 -6.09 -56.18
C LEU A 269 -20.76 -4.82 -55.44
N ASP A 270 -19.92 -4.05 -56.13
CA ASP A 270 -19.41 -2.75 -55.73
C ASP A 270 -20.56 -1.75 -55.52
N LEU A 271 -20.64 -1.18 -54.31
CA LEU A 271 -21.16 0.17 -54.13
C LEU A 271 -20.45 0.82 -52.94
N ASP A 272 -19.50 1.68 -53.29
CA ASP A 272 -18.76 2.53 -52.39
C ASP A 272 -19.66 3.30 -51.41
N ASN A 273 -19.08 3.52 -50.22
CA ASN A 273 -19.42 4.58 -49.27
C ASN A 273 -20.57 4.31 -48.28
N PHE A 274 -20.41 3.39 -47.32
CA PHE A 274 -20.84 3.54 -45.89
C PHE A 274 -20.26 2.40 -45.02
N GLN A 275 -18.95 2.40 -44.75
CA GLN A 275 -18.37 1.60 -43.67
C GLN A 275 -18.41 2.41 -42.38
N ASN A 276 -19.31 2.08 -41.47
CA ASN A 276 -19.23 2.39 -40.04
C ASN A 276 -19.84 1.23 -39.26
N GLU A 277 -19.24 0.04 -39.35
CA GLU A 277 -19.42 -1.01 -38.35
C GLU A 277 -18.68 -0.59 -37.08
N ILE A 278 -19.42 -0.27 -36.01
CA ILE A 278 -18.83 -0.06 -34.68
C ILE A 278 -18.68 -1.45 -34.05
N THR A 279 -17.53 -2.08 -34.28
CA THR A 279 -17.06 -3.19 -33.45
C THR A 279 -16.83 -2.65 -32.04
N ILE A 280 -17.65 -3.08 -31.07
CA ILE A 280 -17.40 -2.81 -29.65
C ILE A 280 -16.25 -3.73 -29.21
N HIS A 281 -15.03 -3.28 -29.45
CA HIS A 281 -13.84 -3.94 -28.94
C HIS A 281 -13.71 -3.65 -27.43
N VAL A 282 -13.73 -4.70 -26.62
CA VAL A 282 -13.41 -4.62 -25.18
C VAL A 282 -11.93 -4.21 -25.07
N PRO A 283 -11.58 -3.04 -24.52
CA PRO A 283 -10.19 -2.62 -24.42
C PRO A 283 -9.43 -3.59 -23.51
N SER A 284 -8.24 -4.01 -23.96
CA SER A 284 -7.34 -4.77 -23.09
C SER A 284 -6.86 -3.88 -21.94
N GLN A 285 -6.55 -4.46 -20.78
CA GLN A 285 -6.14 -3.74 -19.57
C GLN A 285 -4.96 -2.77 -19.82
N THR A 286 -4.10 -3.11 -20.79
CA THR A 286 -2.98 -2.30 -21.29
C THR A 286 -3.40 -1.02 -22.02
N GLU A 287 -4.51 -1.02 -22.75
CA GLU A 287 -5.00 0.15 -23.51
C GLU A 287 -5.65 1.21 -22.60
N LEU A 288 -6.29 0.77 -21.51
CA LEU A 288 -6.85 1.66 -20.49
C LEU A 288 -5.74 2.43 -19.75
N ARG A 289 -4.65 1.75 -19.37
CA ARG A 289 -3.50 2.41 -18.72
C ARG A 289 -2.78 3.41 -19.64
N GLN A 290 -2.68 3.12 -20.94
CA GLN A 290 -2.06 4.04 -21.90
C GLN A 290 -2.92 5.29 -22.18
N LYS A 291 -4.26 5.15 -22.30
CA LYS A 291 -5.15 6.30 -22.51
C LYS A 291 -5.25 7.24 -21.31
N LEU A 292 -5.16 6.71 -20.08
CA LEU A 292 -5.15 7.53 -18.86
C LEU A 292 -3.81 8.27 -18.68
N SER A 293 -2.70 7.64 -19.06
CA SER A 293 -1.37 8.27 -19.05
C SER A 293 -1.29 9.47 -20.02
N SER A 294 -2.01 9.42 -21.15
CA SER A 294 -2.09 10.55 -22.10
C SER A 294 -2.99 11.71 -21.65
N LEU A 295 -3.89 11.50 -20.68
CA LEU A 295 -4.73 12.57 -20.12
C LEU A 295 -4.06 13.31 -18.95
N SER A 296 -3.04 12.70 -18.34
CA SER A 296 -2.28 13.30 -17.22
C SER A 296 -1.22 14.31 -17.68
N SER A 297 -0.95 14.43 -18.98
CA SER A 297 0.01 15.37 -19.55
C SER A 297 -0.70 16.42 -20.40
N ASN A 298 -1.43 17.33 -19.75
CA ASN A 298 -1.70 18.66 -20.27
C ASN A 298 -1.83 19.63 -19.10
N GLN A 299 -1.15 20.77 -19.25
CA GLN A 299 -0.92 21.81 -18.26
C GLN A 299 -2.18 22.28 -17.51
N THR A 300 -1.93 22.61 -16.25
CA THR A 300 -2.79 23.26 -15.27
C THR A 300 -3.54 24.47 -15.84
N ASP A 301 -4.87 24.37 -15.95
CA ASP A 301 -5.76 25.53 -16.04
C ASP A 301 -6.64 25.56 -14.79
N ALA A 302 -6.40 26.54 -13.92
CA ALA A 302 -7.03 26.68 -12.60
C ALA A 302 -8.57 26.90 -12.66
N VAL A 303 -9.12 27.15 -13.85
CA VAL A 303 -10.56 27.42 -14.07
C VAL A 303 -11.38 26.14 -14.19
N THR A 304 -10.76 25.00 -14.52
CA THR A 304 -11.48 23.73 -14.71
C THR A 304 -11.66 22.96 -13.39
N GLN A 305 -10.82 23.26 -12.40
CA GLN A 305 -10.86 22.64 -11.07
C GLN A 305 -12.05 23.14 -10.23
N GLU A 306 -12.46 24.40 -10.37
CA GLU A 306 -13.67 24.93 -9.71
C GLU A 306 -14.96 24.29 -10.24
N LYS A 307 -15.05 24.05 -11.56
CA LYS A 307 -16.21 23.34 -12.14
C LYS A 307 -16.28 21.87 -11.74
N PHE A 308 -15.13 21.21 -11.58
CA PHE A 308 -15.06 19.83 -11.08
C PHE A 308 -15.46 19.73 -9.61
N ASN A 309 -15.03 20.68 -8.78
CA ASN A 309 -15.44 20.76 -7.38
C ASN A 309 -16.94 21.08 -7.21
N TYR A 310 -17.53 21.86 -8.12
CA TYR A 310 -18.98 22.12 -8.12
C TYR A 310 -19.81 20.87 -8.44
N ILE A 311 -19.34 19.99 -9.33
CA ILE A 311 -20.04 18.74 -9.68
C ILE A 311 -19.93 17.71 -8.55
N LEU A 312 -18.79 17.62 -7.87
CA LEU A 312 -18.62 16.80 -6.66
C LEU A 312 -19.45 17.29 -5.48
N ALA A 313 -19.66 18.61 -5.33
CA ALA A 313 -20.47 19.18 -4.25
C ALA A 313 -21.99 18.92 -4.41
N ILE A 314 -22.50 18.77 -5.64
CA ILE A 314 -23.92 18.47 -5.88
C ILE A 314 -24.23 16.98 -5.63
N GLY A 315 -23.22 16.10 -5.65
CA GLY A 315 -23.37 14.67 -5.36
C GLY A 315 -23.46 14.31 -3.87
N SER A 316 -23.16 15.24 -2.96
CA SER A 316 -23.05 14.98 -1.50
C SER A 316 -24.16 15.62 -0.67
N GLN A 317 -25.24 16.08 -1.28
CA GLN A 317 -26.38 16.63 -0.54
C GLN A 317 -27.42 15.54 -0.23
N GLU A 318 -27.15 14.77 0.83
CA GLU A 318 -28.20 14.03 1.53
C GLU A 318 -29.27 15.03 2.02
N PRO A 319 -30.57 14.79 1.77
CA PRO A 319 -31.62 15.63 2.32
C PRO A 319 -31.72 15.39 3.83
N ALA A 320 -31.56 16.47 4.60
CA ALA A 320 -31.81 16.52 6.03
C ALA A 320 -33.22 16.02 6.37
N THR A 321 -33.33 14.84 6.99
CA THR A 321 -34.54 14.38 7.66
C THR A 321 -34.60 14.96 9.07
N SER A 322 -34.91 16.26 9.15
CA SER A 322 -35.48 16.84 10.36
C SER A 322 -37.01 16.70 10.28
N SER A 323 -37.63 16.21 11.36
CA SER A 323 -39.07 16.16 11.62
C SER A 323 -39.79 14.83 11.32
N LEU A 324 -39.43 13.76 12.05
CA LEU A 324 -40.41 12.73 12.44
C LEU A 324 -40.07 11.96 13.74
N ASP A 325 -39.21 12.51 14.60
CA ASP A 325 -38.86 11.89 15.90
C ASP A 325 -39.23 12.72 17.13
N GLN A 326 -40.06 13.76 16.96
CA GLN A 326 -40.48 14.63 18.07
C GLN A 326 -41.95 14.41 18.47
N ARG A 327 -42.39 13.15 18.51
CA ARG A 327 -43.73 12.82 19.00
C ARG A 327 -43.85 11.45 19.65
N LEU A 328 -42.97 11.12 20.60
CA LEU A 328 -43.18 10.06 21.59
C LEU A 328 -42.15 10.18 22.73
N LYS A 329 -42.24 11.24 23.54
CA LYS A 329 -41.48 11.37 24.78
C LYS A 329 -42.23 12.22 25.82
N GLU A 330 -43.46 11.84 26.12
CA GLU A 330 -44.14 12.20 27.37
C GLU A 330 -44.94 11.00 27.89
N ALA A 331 -44.25 10.13 28.62
CA ALA A 331 -44.85 9.32 29.69
C ALA A 331 -43.70 8.82 30.58
N SER A 332 -43.62 9.37 31.80
CA SER A 332 -42.74 8.86 32.85
C SER A 332 -43.35 7.61 33.52
N PRO A 333 -42.55 6.83 34.28
CA PRO A 333 -42.67 5.38 34.39
C PRO A 333 -43.35 4.92 35.70
N VAL A 334 -43.98 3.74 35.68
CA VAL A 334 -44.26 2.96 36.90
C VAL A 334 -44.17 1.45 36.60
N THR A 335 -43.20 0.83 37.26
CA THR A 335 -43.01 -0.58 37.70
C THR A 335 -44.02 -1.67 37.32
N LEU A 336 -43.51 -2.84 36.90
CA LEU A 336 -43.86 -4.18 37.44
C LEU A 336 -42.82 -5.20 36.92
N GLU A 337 -41.98 -5.74 37.81
CA GLU A 337 -42.04 -7.12 38.32
C GLU A 337 -41.76 -8.26 37.32
N GLN A 338 -40.61 -8.89 37.57
CA GLN A 338 -40.33 -10.33 37.55
C GLN A 338 -41.41 -11.26 36.99
N ASN A 339 -41.04 -12.06 35.99
CA ASN A 339 -41.23 -13.51 36.08
C ASN A 339 -40.31 -14.24 35.09
N THR A 340 -39.33 -14.93 35.67
CA THR A 340 -38.44 -15.89 35.04
C THR A 340 -39.22 -17.18 34.77
N VAL A 341 -39.25 -17.64 33.52
CA VAL A 341 -39.59 -19.03 33.19
C VAL A 341 -38.31 -19.72 32.73
N HIS A 342 -37.90 -20.66 33.57
CA HIS A 342 -36.83 -21.62 33.40
C HIS A 342 -37.28 -22.76 32.47
N ILE A 343 -36.36 -23.31 31.68
CA ILE A 343 -36.23 -24.76 31.34
C ILE A 343 -34.81 -25.00 30.77
N PRO A 344 -34.18 -26.17 31.03
CA PRO A 344 -32.75 -26.33 31.23
C PRO A 344 -32.06 -27.24 30.17
N GLY A 345 -30.73 -27.37 30.25
CA GLY A 345 -30.01 -28.45 29.57
C GLY A 345 -28.48 -28.28 29.42
N GLU A 346 -27.75 -28.71 30.46
CA GLU A 346 -26.51 -29.53 30.45
C GLU A 346 -25.28 -28.98 29.69
N ASP A 347 -24.27 -28.40 30.38
CA ASP A 347 -23.12 -29.03 31.08
C ASP A 347 -22.22 -29.94 30.22
N TYR A 348 -21.02 -29.45 29.90
CA TYR A 348 -19.76 -30.19 30.08
C TYR A 348 -18.60 -29.22 30.37
N THR A 349 -18.08 -29.32 31.59
CA THR A 349 -16.79 -28.79 32.05
C THR A 349 -15.75 -29.91 32.03
N CYS A 350 -14.48 -29.51 32.21
CA CYS A 350 -13.24 -30.27 32.43
C CYS A 350 -12.43 -30.66 31.17
N LEU A 351 -11.11 -30.61 31.16
CA LEU A 351 -10.08 -30.08 32.09
C LEU A 351 -8.75 -30.11 31.33
N PHE A 352 -7.82 -29.29 31.81
CA PHE A 352 -6.38 -29.32 31.54
C PHE A 352 -5.75 -30.73 31.53
N GLU A 353 -4.72 -30.93 30.70
CA GLU A 353 -3.42 -31.43 31.20
C GLU A 353 -2.24 -31.17 30.24
N ARG A 354 -1.12 -30.81 30.87
CA ARG A 354 0.20 -30.44 30.34
C ARG A 354 1.18 -31.49 30.87
N THR A 355 2.01 -32.09 30.02
CA THR A 355 3.39 -32.63 30.25
C THR A 355 3.74 -33.55 29.05
N GLY A 356 4.96 -33.68 28.55
CA GLY A 356 6.27 -33.33 29.09
C GLY A 356 7.41 -33.63 28.11
N GLU A 357 8.61 -33.47 28.67
CA GLU A 357 9.98 -33.47 28.16
C GLU A 357 10.59 -34.83 27.76
N VAL A 358 11.64 -34.76 26.90
CA VAL A 358 12.93 -35.50 26.92
C VAL A 358 12.96 -36.92 26.31
N PRO A 359 14.10 -37.43 25.78
CA PRO A 359 15.49 -36.95 25.88
C PRO A 359 16.20 -36.46 24.61
#